data_AF-A0A7Y5E0W2-F1
#
_entry.id   AF-A0A7Y5E0W2-F1
#
_cell.length_a   1.000
_cell.length_b   1.000
_cell.length_c   1.000
_cell.angle_alpha   90.00
_cell.angle_beta   90.00
_cell.angle_gamma   90.00
#
_symmetry.space_group_name_H-M   'P 1'
#
loop_
_entity.id
_entity.type
_entity.pdbx_description
1 polymer ?
#
loop_
_entity_poly.entity_id
_entity_poly.type
_entity_poly.pdbx_seq_one_letter_code
_entity_poly.pdbx_strand_id
1 'polypeptide(L)'
;MKLCILTVSALLLAACSSGTSGPEDGVYGPTSGPSGRGSSGTAGSSGSGGTGTPPAAGDMEVKDFGESAGLKMFVHVPANVKAGAPVVVAMHGCTQTAAAYAGAGWNTLADARGFYVVYPEQQLANNFNRCFRWFEAAHTARGSGEPAAIASMVEHVQKTFGAGKAYVTGLSAGGAMTAVMLATYPDVFEAGSVLSGLPYHCATSQTDAYSCMNPGKTKTSQAWGDLVRAAASGNAPRVQVWHGDADYTVRPMNQGEIAKQFANAQGIDGVTPTTETVGRATRKVYKDASGTPRVETFTVSGMGHGTPVDPKGGCGTAGAYILDTGLCSSKYAADFFGI
;
A
#
# COMPACT_ATOMS: atom_id res chain seq x y z
N MET A 1 39.71 13.37 -26.66
CA MET A 1 39.51 12.27 -25.68
C MET A 1 39.39 12.85 -24.29
N LYS A 2 38.21 12.80 -23.68
CA LYS A 2 38.02 12.95 -22.23
C LYS A 2 36.81 12.11 -21.85
N LEU A 3 37.10 11.01 -21.17
CA LEU A 3 36.18 9.96 -20.74
C LEU A 3 35.61 10.38 -19.37
N CYS A 4 34.30 10.54 -19.26
CA CYS A 4 33.61 10.69 -17.97
C CYS A 4 33.07 9.32 -17.55
N ILE A 5 33.62 8.76 -16.48
CA ILE A 5 33.08 7.58 -15.79
C ILE A 5 32.14 8.10 -14.69
N LEU A 6 30.85 7.74 -14.80
CA LEU A 6 29.83 7.93 -13.77
C LEU A 6 30.07 6.91 -12.66
N THR A 7 30.24 7.36 -11.42
CA THR A 7 30.21 6.53 -10.23
C THR A 7 28.76 6.32 -9.76
N VAL A 8 28.37 5.04 -9.65
CA VAL A 8 27.12 4.58 -9.05
C VAL A 8 27.35 4.44 -7.54
N SER A 9 26.60 5.19 -6.72
CA SER A 9 26.60 5.04 -5.26
C SER A 9 25.69 3.89 -4.85
N ALA A 10 26.29 2.76 -4.48
CA ALA A 10 25.67 1.71 -3.67
C ALA A 10 25.97 2.02 -2.19
N LEU A 11 24.94 2.06 -1.34
CA LEU A 11 25.12 2.09 0.11
C LEU A 11 24.60 0.77 0.68
N LEU A 12 25.51 0.02 1.28
CA LEU A 12 25.29 -1.25 1.96
C LEU A 12 25.91 -1.14 3.37
N LEU A 13 25.36 -1.94 4.29
CA LEU A 13 25.82 -2.31 5.64
C LEU A 13 25.49 -1.39 6.83
N ALA A 14 24.76 -1.98 7.77
CA ALA A 14 25.19 -2.05 9.17
C ALA A 14 24.81 -3.42 9.77
N ALA A 15 25.83 -4.22 10.07
CA ALA A 15 25.75 -5.41 10.92
C ALA A 15 27.00 -5.42 11.83
N CYS A 16 26.79 -5.38 13.15
CA CYS A 16 27.69 -5.68 14.27
C CYS A 16 26.83 -5.50 15.54
N SER A 17 26.93 -6.23 16.65
CA SER A 17 27.68 -7.40 17.07
C SER A 17 27.06 -7.80 18.42
N SER A 18 26.76 -9.08 18.66
CA SER A 18 26.36 -9.57 19.98
C SER A 18 27.53 -10.30 20.64
N GLY A 19 27.99 -9.78 21.78
CA GLY A 19 28.95 -10.44 22.64
C GLY A 19 28.89 -9.86 24.05
N THR A 20 28.29 -10.60 24.98
CA THR A 20 28.33 -10.31 26.42
C THR A 20 28.59 -11.59 27.18
N SER A 21 29.68 -11.63 27.94
CA SER A 21 29.84 -12.55 29.08
C SER A 21 30.95 -12.06 30.03
N GLY A 22 30.55 -11.75 31.26
CA GLY A 22 31.31 -12.06 32.49
C GLY A 22 32.18 -10.95 33.13
N PRO A 23 32.37 -10.98 34.47
CA PRO A 23 32.45 -9.79 35.35
C PRO A 23 33.77 -9.70 36.18
N GLU A 24 33.73 -8.94 37.29
CA GLU A 24 34.78 -8.66 38.34
C GLU A 24 35.54 -7.33 38.11
N ASP A 25 35.89 -6.46 39.08
CA ASP A 25 35.66 -6.29 40.53
C ASP A 25 36.20 -4.88 40.93
N GLY A 26 35.79 -4.33 42.07
CA GLY A 26 36.72 -3.52 42.92
C GLY A 26 36.62 -1.98 43.00
N VAL A 27 35.79 -1.50 43.93
CA VAL A 27 36.06 -0.52 45.04
C VAL A 27 37.14 0.59 44.88
N TYR A 28 36.74 1.88 44.95
CA TYR A 28 37.19 2.89 45.94
C TYR A 28 36.44 4.24 45.77
N GLY A 29 35.97 4.84 46.87
CA GLY A 29 35.62 6.28 46.97
C GLY A 29 36.50 6.95 48.06
N PRO A 30 36.23 8.15 48.60
CA PRO A 30 35.27 9.22 48.23
C PRO A 30 35.90 10.65 48.29
N THR A 31 35.06 11.67 48.53
CA THR A 31 35.31 13.12 48.81
C THR A 31 35.25 14.03 47.57
N SER A 32 34.58 15.18 47.50
CA SER A 32 34.03 16.13 48.49
C SER A 32 33.02 17.08 47.79
N GLY A 33 31.99 17.56 48.50
CA GLY A 33 31.18 18.73 48.10
C GLY A 33 31.89 20.06 48.45
N PRO A 34 31.28 21.27 48.26
CA PRO A 34 29.90 21.54 48.66
C PRO A 34 29.07 22.54 47.81
N SER A 35 27.74 22.46 48.02
CA SER A 35 26.68 23.49 48.08
C SER A 35 26.72 24.78 47.23
N GLY A 36 25.61 25.03 46.51
CA GLY A 36 25.15 26.35 46.08
C GLY A 36 23.64 26.36 45.80
N ARG A 37 22.91 27.25 46.48
CA ARG A 37 21.44 27.41 46.53
C ARG A 37 20.87 28.27 45.38
N GLY A 38 19.56 28.16 45.13
CA GLY A 38 18.70 29.23 44.58
C GLY A 38 17.88 28.79 43.36
N SER A 39 16.61 28.38 43.48
CA SER A 39 15.38 29.18 43.66
C SER A 39 14.76 29.69 42.34
N SER A 40 13.65 29.03 41.97
CA SER A 40 12.37 29.59 41.47
C SER A 40 12.33 30.65 40.37
N GLY A 41 11.56 30.37 39.31
CA GLY A 41 10.99 31.37 38.41
C GLY A 41 9.97 30.78 37.44
N THR A 42 8.71 30.72 37.86
CA THR A 42 7.54 30.55 36.99
C THR A 42 7.19 31.89 36.33
N ALA A 43 6.98 31.91 35.02
CA ALA A 43 6.14 32.92 34.34
C ALA A 43 5.62 32.34 33.02
N GLY A 44 4.29 32.26 32.89
CA GLY A 44 3.61 32.05 31.62
C GLY A 44 3.26 33.38 30.96
N SER A 45 3.08 33.35 29.63
CA SER A 45 2.23 34.22 28.79
C SER A 45 2.60 33.94 27.33
N SER A 46 1.83 33.18 26.55
CA SER A 46 0.70 33.62 25.70
C SER A 46 1.05 34.60 24.56
N GLY A 47 0.69 34.20 23.34
CA GLY A 47 0.60 34.99 22.09
C GLY A 47 1.81 34.82 21.17
N SER A 48 1.74 34.64 19.85
CA SER A 48 0.68 34.50 18.86
C SER A 48 1.39 34.32 17.51
N GLY A 49 0.78 33.58 16.57
CA GLY A 49 1.00 33.82 15.14
C GLY A 49 1.99 32.90 14.43
N GLY A 50 1.49 31.78 13.93
CA GLY A 50 2.12 31.02 12.86
C GLY A 50 1.04 30.33 12.05
N THR A 51 0.74 30.86 10.87
CA THR A 51 -0.15 30.25 9.86
C THR A 51 0.46 28.93 9.38
N GLY A 52 0.19 27.84 10.08
CA GLY A 52 0.59 26.51 9.66
C GLY A 52 -0.53 25.88 8.85
N THR A 53 -0.34 25.69 7.55
CA THR A 53 -1.16 24.71 6.80
C THR A 53 -0.50 23.35 6.97
N PRO A 54 -1.14 22.42 7.69
CA PRO A 54 -1.44 21.10 7.09
C PRO A 54 -2.79 20.51 7.61
N PRO A 55 -3.40 19.48 6.99
CA PRO A 55 -2.79 18.52 6.06
C PRO A 55 -3.59 18.32 4.75
N ALA A 56 -2.94 17.71 3.77
CA ALA A 56 -3.60 16.89 2.77
C ALA A 56 -2.74 15.62 2.69
N ALA A 57 -3.19 14.41 3.04
CA ALA A 57 -4.54 13.90 3.30
C ALA A 57 -4.70 13.25 4.67
N GLY A 58 -5.91 12.80 5.02
CA GLY A 58 -6.17 12.30 6.36
C GLY A 58 -6.60 13.45 7.24
N ASP A 59 -7.86 13.82 7.07
CA ASP A 59 -8.47 14.92 7.81
C ASP A 59 -8.66 14.54 9.29
N MET A 60 -8.57 13.25 9.62
CA MET A 60 -8.63 12.74 10.99
C MET A 60 -7.90 11.40 11.13
N GLU A 61 -7.01 11.28 12.12
CA GLU A 61 -6.61 9.98 12.66
C GLU A 61 -7.82 9.42 13.42
N VAL A 62 -8.34 8.28 12.96
CA VAL A 62 -9.42 7.57 13.64
C VAL A 62 -8.79 6.59 14.63
N LYS A 63 -9.15 6.77 15.90
CA LYS A 63 -8.80 5.84 16.98
C LYS A 63 -9.93 4.84 17.19
N ASP A 64 -9.63 3.73 17.85
CA ASP A 64 -10.61 2.77 18.33
C ASP A 64 -11.52 2.18 17.23
N PHE A 65 -10.95 1.91 16.04
CA PHE A 65 -11.66 1.30 14.90
C PHE A 65 -11.80 -0.24 14.99
N GLY A 66 -11.51 -0.82 16.15
CA GLY A 66 -11.56 -2.27 16.40
C GLY A 66 -10.17 -2.91 16.41
N GLU A 67 -10.05 -4.08 15.78
CA GLU A 67 -8.75 -4.75 15.62
C GLU A 67 -7.80 -3.84 14.84
N SER A 68 -6.60 -3.61 15.38
CA SER A 68 -5.65 -2.67 14.78
C SER A 68 -4.43 -3.36 14.22
N ALA A 69 -4.01 -4.52 14.74
CA ALA A 69 -2.73 -5.14 14.47
C ALA A 69 -1.54 -4.16 14.54
N GLY A 70 -1.67 -3.11 15.34
CA GLY A 70 -0.70 -2.02 15.43
C GLY A 70 -0.67 -1.08 14.21
N LEU A 71 -1.65 -1.09 13.32
CA LEU A 71 -1.83 -0.09 12.26
C LEU A 71 -2.55 1.15 12.79
N LYS A 72 -2.33 2.29 12.11
CA LYS A 72 -3.16 3.48 12.27
C LYS A 72 -4.17 3.56 11.14
N MET A 73 -5.28 4.26 11.38
CA MET A 73 -6.31 4.54 10.39
C MET A 73 -6.45 6.04 10.22
N PHE A 74 -6.39 6.51 8.98
CA PHE A 74 -6.76 7.86 8.60
C PHE A 74 -7.92 7.79 7.61
N VAL A 75 -8.84 8.73 7.70
CA VAL A 75 -10.01 8.78 6.80
C VAL A 75 -10.11 10.14 6.13
N HIS A 76 -10.39 10.13 4.84
CA HIS A 76 -10.87 11.29 4.09
C HIS A 76 -12.38 11.18 3.90
N VAL A 77 -13.11 12.20 4.35
CA VAL A 77 -14.58 12.24 4.28
C VAL A 77 -15.00 13.46 3.45
N PRO A 78 -15.46 13.27 2.20
CA PRO A 78 -15.95 14.38 1.39
C PRO A 78 -17.16 15.07 2.01
N ALA A 79 -17.25 16.40 1.86
CA ALA A 79 -18.32 17.20 2.47
C ALA A 79 -19.75 16.81 2.02
N ASN A 80 -19.91 16.25 0.82
CA ASN A 80 -21.22 15.94 0.21
C ASN A 80 -21.42 14.45 -0.08
N VAL A 81 -20.81 13.57 0.72
CA VAL A 81 -20.93 12.13 0.53
C VAL A 81 -22.34 11.64 0.90
N LYS A 82 -22.94 10.83 0.03
CA LYS A 82 -24.29 10.26 0.25
C LYS A 82 -24.20 8.97 1.06
N ALA A 83 -25.27 8.64 1.78
CA ALA A 83 -25.41 7.31 2.36
C ALA A 83 -25.29 6.23 1.27
N GLY A 84 -24.61 5.13 1.58
CA GLY A 84 -24.30 4.06 0.63
C GLY A 84 -23.15 4.37 -0.33
N ALA A 85 -22.46 5.52 -0.18
CA ALA A 85 -21.31 5.84 -1.01
C ALA A 85 -20.17 4.81 -0.82
N PRO A 86 -19.39 4.52 -1.88
CA PRO A 86 -18.26 3.61 -1.81
C PRO A 86 -17.20 4.00 -0.78
N VAL A 87 -16.40 3.03 -0.36
CA VAL A 87 -15.14 3.26 0.36
C VAL A 87 -13.97 2.68 -0.41
N VAL A 88 -12.90 3.46 -0.55
CA VAL A 88 -11.63 3.02 -1.14
C VAL A 88 -10.56 2.96 -0.05
N VAL A 89 -10.00 1.79 0.19
CA VAL A 89 -8.82 1.61 1.03
C VAL A 89 -7.56 1.83 0.18
N ALA A 90 -6.77 2.85 0.48
CA ALA A 90 -5.55 3.20 -0.26
C ALA A 90 -4.30 3.02 0.61
N MET A 91 -3.45 2.04 0.27
CA MET A 91 -2.30 1.63 1.07
C MET A 91 -0.97 2.08 0.48
N HIS A 92 -0.15 2.69 1.33
CA HIS A 92 1.17 3.19 0.98
C HIS A 92 2.20 2.07 0.73
N GLY A 93 3.29 2.41 0.05
CA GLY A 93 4.47 1.54 -0.08
C GLY A 93 5.40 1.65 1.14
N CYS A 94 6.44 0.79 1.17
CA CYS A 94 7.47 0.90 2.20
C CYS A 94 8.06 2.31 2.27
N THR A 95 8.48 2.73 3.46
CA THR A 95 9.07 4.02 3.83
C THR A 95 8.12 5.22 3.75
N GLN A 96 6.95 5.06 3.13
CA GLN A 96 5.93 6.08 3.04
C GLN A 96 5.01 6.09 4.27
N THR A 97 4.19 7.14 4.34
CA THR A 97 3.10 7.33 5.31
C THR A 97 1.78 7.39 4.56
N ALA A 98 0.65 7.30 5.26
CA ALA A 98 -0.68 7.54 4.70
C ALA A 98 -0.75 8.93 4.03
N ALA A 99 -0.28 9.96 4.75
CA ALA A 99 -0.26 11.33 4.26
C ALA A 99 0.57 11.48 2.97
N ALA A 100 1.74 10.84 2.89
CA ALA A 100 2.56 10.86 1.67
C ALA A 100 1.88 10.15 0.51
N TYR A 101 1.26 8.99 0.77
CA TYR A 101 0.63 8.20 -0.29
C TYR A 101 -0.65 8.82 -0.84
N ALA A 102 -1.32 9.67 -0.08
CA ALA A 102 -2.46 10.39 -0.60
C ALA A 102 -2.14 11.39 -1.71
N GLY A 103 -0.86 11.71 -1.91
CA GLY A 103 -0.36 12.32 -3.14
C GLY A 103 -0.71 11.53 -4.41
N ALA A 104 -1.18 10.27 -4.31
CA ALA A 104 -1.75 9.52 -5.42
C ALA A 104 -3.08 10.08 -5.96
N GLY A 105 -3.68 11.08 -5.30
CA GLY A 105 -4.84 11.83 -5.81
C GLY A 105 -6.22 11.25 -5.45
N TRP A 106 -6.27 10.29 -4.53
CA TRP A 106 -7.54 9.69 -4.09
C TRP A 106 -8.48 10.66 -3.39
N ASN A 107 -7.97 11.59 -2.57
CA ASN A 107 -8.80 12.63 -1.95
C ASN A 107 -9.51 13.52 -2.97
N THR A 108 -8.77 14.02 -3.97
CA THR A 108 -9.34 14.86 -5.03
C THR A 108 -10.43 14.12 -5.81
N LEU A 109 -10.24 12.83 -6.08
CA LEU A 109 -11.25 11.99 -6.72
C LEU A 109 -12.46 11.75 -5.80
N ALA A 110 -12.22 11.53 -4.51
CA ALA A 110 -13.24 11.35 -3.50
C ALA A 110 -14.13 12.58 -3.35
N ASP A 111 -13.54 13.77 -3.33
CA ASP A 111 -14.27 15.05 -3.30
C ASP A 111 -15.10 15.25 -4.57
N ALA A 112 -14.56 14.86 -5.72
CA ALA A 112 -15.24 15.03 -7.01
C ALA A 112 -16.37 14.01 -7.25
N ARG A 113 -16.22 12.77 -6.77
CA ARG A 113 -17.13 11.65 -7.09
C ARG A 113 -17.97 11.18 -5.90
N GLY A 114 -17.68 11.65 -4.69
CA GLY A 114 -18.45 11.36 -3.48
C GLY A 114 -18.26 9.94 -2.97
N PHE A 115 -17.04 9.60 -2.54
CA PHE A 115 -16.72 8.33 -1.87
C PHE A 115 -15.73 8.53 -0.71
N TYR A 116 -15.70 7.62 0.26
CA TYR A 116 -14.76 7.69 1.38
C TYR A 116 -13.38 7.14 1.00
N VAL A 117 -12.31 7.69 1.57
CA VAL A 117 -10.98 7.07 1.46
C VAL A 117 -10.47 6.70 2.84
N VAL A 118 -10.04 5.46 2.99
CA VAL A 118 -9.37 4.95 4.19
C VAL A 118 -7.91 4.73 3.88
N TYR A 119 -7.03 5.25 4.71
CA TYR A 119 -5.59 5.06 4.62
C TYR A 119 -5.07 4.32 5.86
N PRO A 120 -4.84 3.01 5.75
CA PRO A 120 -4.06 2.29 6.74
C PRO A 120 -2.61 2.80 6.71
N GLU A 121 -2.04 3.09 7.87
CA GLU A 121 -0.62 3.43 8.01
C GLU A 121 0.11 2.42 8.89
N GLN A 122 1.21 1.90 8.35
CA GLN A 122 2.14 1.06 9.08
C GLN A 122 3.03 1.89 10.03
N GLN A 123 3.34 1.31 11.19
CA GLN A 123 4.18 1.94 12.20
C GLN A 123 5.60 1.37 12.21
N LEU A 124 6.58 2.22 12.54
CA LEU A 124 7.99 1.83 12.67
C LEU A 124 8.20 0.73 13.71
N ALA A 125 7.36 0.70 14.76
CA ALA A 125 7.40 -0.32 15.81
C ALA A 125 7.07 -1.73 15.28
N ASN A 126 6.27 -1.84 14.22
CA ASN A 126 5.91 -3.13 13.62
C ASN A 126 6.91 -3.53 12.53
N ASN A 127 7.41 -2.55 11.79
CA ASN A 127 8.37 -2.75 10.72
C ASN A 127 9.18 -1.46 10.51
N PHE A 128 10.52 -1.53 10.63
CA PHE A 128 11.39 -0.35 10.52
C PHE A 128 11.31 0.38 9.18
N ASN A 129 10.90 -0.32 8.11
CA ASN A 129 10.67 0.26 6.79
C ASN A 129 9.20 0.66 6.56
N ARG A 130 8.34 0.62 7.58
CA ARG A 130 6.88 0.81 7.44
C ARG A 130 6.27 -0.06 6.33
N CYS A 131 6.82 -1.24 6.06
CA CYS A 131 6.24 -2.14 5.08
C CYS A 131 5.05 -2.90 5.68
N PHE A 132 3.97 -3.06 4.91
CA PHE A 132 2.97 -4.09 5.19
C PHE A 132 3.63 -5.47 5.10
N ARG A 133 3.28 -6.38 6.01
CA ARG A 133 3.98 -7.65 6.26
C ARG A 133 3.35 -8.82 5.51
N TRP A 134 3.02 -8.61 4.24
CA TRP A 134 2.33 -9.54 3.32
C TRP A 134 3.01 -10.91 3.09
N PHE A 135 4.20 -11.13 3.64
CA PHE A 135 4.95 -12.38 3.55
C PHE A 135 5.00 -13.15 4.87
N GLU A 136 4.50 -12.58 5.97
CA GLU A 136 4.48 -13.23 7.28
C GLU A 136 3.15 -13.97 7.45
N ALA A 137 3.19 -15.24 7.88
CA ALA A 137 1.99 -16.08 7.99
C ALA A 137 0.87 -15.45 8.85
N ALA A 138 1.20 -14.66 9.87
CA ALA A 138 0.23 -13.95 10.70
C ALA A 138 -0.52 -12.83 9.94
N HIS A 139 -0.04 -12.40 8.78
CA HIS A 139 -0.49 -11.25 8.00
C HIS A 139 -0.93 -11.62 6.57
N THR A 140 -1.24 -12.89 6.33
CA THR A 140 -1.69 -13.39 5.00
C THR A 140 -3.00 -14.16 5.06
N ALA A 141 -3.62 -14.29 6.24
CA ALA A 141 -4.85 -15.05 6.43
C ALA A 141 -6.01 -14.15 6.88
N ARG A 142 -7.23 -14.61 6.60
CA ARG A 142 -8.46 -13.99 7.11
C ARG A 142 -8.51 -14.09 8.63
N GLY A 143 -9.00 -13.05 9.28
CA GLY A 143 -9.21 -12.99 10.73
C GLY A 143 -7.94 -12.78 11.56
N SER A 144 -6.77 -12.55 10.94
CA SER A 144 -5.53 -12.27 11.66
C SER A 144 -4.77 -11.07 11.11
N GLY A 145 -3.96 -10.45 11.98
CA GLY A 145 -2.95 -9.48 11.62
C GLY A 145 -3.47 -8.27 10.83
N GLU A 146 -2.63 -7.81 9.90
CA GLU A 146 -2.88 -6.60 9.11
C GLU A 146 -4.14 -6.72 8.24
N PRO A 147 -4.43 -7.87 7.60
CA PRO A 147 -5.68 -8.04 6.86
C PRO A 147 -6.94 -7.88 7.73
N ALA A 148 -6.95 -8.43 8.96
CA ALA A 148 -8.07 -8.24 9.88
C ALA A 148 -8.24 -6.78 10.30
N ALA A 149 -7.13 -6.09 10.57
CA ALA A 149 -7.18 -4.67 10.90
C ALA A 149 -7.76 -3.83 9.75
N ILE A 150 -7.34 -4.09 8.51
CA ILE A 150 -7.85 -3.36 7.33
C ILE A 150 -9.34 -3.63 7.13
N ALA A 151 -9.80 -4.88 7.30
CA ALA A 151 -11.22 -5.20 7.25
C ALA A 151 -12.02 -4.48 8.36
N SER A 152 -11.46 -4.39 9.58
CA SER A 152 -12.05 -3.63 10.70
C SER A 152 -12.18 -2.14 10.38
N MET A 153 -11.22 -1.55 9.68
CA MET A 153 -11.30 -0.14 9.24
C MET A 153 -12.45 0.10 8.25
N VAL A 154 -12.68 -0.84 7.32
CA VAL A 154 -13.83 -0.77 6.40
C VAL A 154 -15.14 -0.89 7.15
N GLU A 155 -15.25 -1.88 8.04
CA GLU A 155 -16.43 -2.08 8.88
C GLU A 155 -16.72 -0.83 9.74
N HIS A 156 -15.69 -0.20 10.29
CA HIS A 156 -15.81 1.05 11.03
C HIS A 156 -16.42 2.15 10.17
N VAL A 157 -15.89 2.40 8.96
CA VAL A 157 -16.43 3.44 8.06
C VAL A 157 -17.87 3.13 7.65
N GLN A 158 -18.20 1.87 7.39
CA GLN A 158 -19.57 1.45 7.06
C GLN A 158 -20.53 1.72 8.21
N LYS A 159 -20.17 1.38 9.46
CA LYS A 159 -21.01 1.61 10.64
C LYS A 159 -21.13 3.10 10.97
N THR A 160 -20.03 3.85 10.91
CA THR A 160 -19.98 5.25 11.33
C THR A 160 -20.65 6.17 10.31
N PHE A 161 -20.47 5.91 9.02
CA PHE A 161 -20.91 6.83 7.96
C PHE A 161 -21.99 6.25 7.04
N GLY A 162 -22.41 5.00 7.23
CA GLY A 162 -23.36 4.34 6.33
C GLY A 162 -22.76 4.08 4.93
N ALA A 163 -21.44 3.88 4.85
CA ALA A 163 -20.76 3.59 3.60
C ALA A 163 -21.21 2.24 2.99
N GLY A 164 -21.11 2.14 1.67
CA GLY A 164 -21.51 0.98 0.89
C GLY A 164 -20.34 0.05 0.56
N LYS A 165 -20.25 -0.31 -0.72
CA LYS A 165 -19.26 -1.25 -1.27
C LYS A 165 -17.83 -0.78 -1.03
N ALA A 166 -16.94 -1.72 -0.72
CA ALA A 166 -15.53 -1.43 -0.51
C ALA A 166 -14.64 -1.87 -1.68
N TYR A 167 -13.57 -1.12 -1.86
CA TYR A 167 -12.54 -1.33 -2.86
C TYR A 167 -11.17 -1.13 -2.21
N VAL A 168 -10.14 -1.76 -2.74
CA VAL A 168 -8.80 -1.73 -2.14
C VAL A 168 -7.71 -1.50 -3.19
N THR A 169 -6.73 -0.69 -2.86
CA THR A 169 -5.61 -0.37 -3.74
C THR A 169 -4.35 -0.11 -2.93
N GLY A 170 -3.19 -0.28 -3.55
CA GLY A 170 -1.95 0.11 -2.92
C GLY A 170 -0.71 -0.09 -3.76
N LEU A 171 0.38 0.52 -3.30
CA LEU A 171 1.69 0.49 -3.94
C LEU A 171 2.63 -0.49 -3.25
N SER A 172 3.43 -1.25 -4.00
CA SER A 172 4.56 -2.04 -3.46
C SER A 172 4.11 -3.03 -2.39
N ALA A 173 4.58 -2.90 -1.14
CA ALA A 173 4.06 -3.67 -0.01
C ALA A 173 2.55 -3.49 0.22
N GLY A 174 2.01 -2.28 0.03
CA GLY A 174 0.56 -2.03 -0.01
C GLY A 174 -0.12 -2.66 -1.22
N GLY A 175 0.57 -2.79 -2.35
CA GLY A 175 0.09 -3.53 -3.52
C GLY A 175 0.01 -5.04 -3.26
N ALA A 176 1.01 -5.61 -2.61
CA ALA A 176 0.98 -7.00 -2.17
C ALA A 176 -0.12 -7.23 -1.11
N MET A 177 -0.26 -6.31 -0.14
CA MET A 177 -1.37 -6.37 0.83
C MET A 177 -2.73 -6.22 0.16
N THR A 178 -2.85 -5.44 -0.92
CA THR A 178 -4.07 -5.40 -1.75
C THR A 178 -4.43 -6.78 -2.30
N ALA A 179 -3.45 -7.53 -2.82
CA ALA A 179 -3.69 -8.91 -3.27
C ALA A 179 -4.11 -9.84 -2.12
N VAL A 180 -3.54 -9.66 -0.91
CA VAL A 180 -3.98 -10.36 0.30
C VAL A 180 -5.44 -10.04 0.63
N MET A 181 -5.84 -8.77 0.63
CA MET A 181 -7.22 -8.36 0.91
C MET A 181 -8.21 -8.97 -0.08
N LEU A 182 -7.88 -8.93 -1.38
CA LEU A 182 -8.75 -9.51 -2.42
C LEU A 182 -8.88 -11.03 -2.31
N ALA A 183 -7.86 -11.74 -1.82
CA ALA A 183 -7.91 -13.19 -1.63
C ALA A 183 -8.63 -13.60 -0.34
N THR A 184 -8.42 -12.85 0.76
CA THR A 184 -8.88 -13.25 2.11
C THR A 184 -10.20 -12.62 2.54
N TYR A 185 -10.62 -11.52 1.91
CA TYR A 185 -11.90 -10.85 2.17
C TYR A 185 -12.69 -10.56 0.88
N PRO A 186 -13.00 -11.59 0.06
CA PRO A 186 -13.74 -11.42 -1.19
C PRO A 186 -15.20 -10.98 -0.99
N ASP A 187 -15.73 -11.12 0.21
CA ASP A 187 -17.04 -10.64 0.65
C ASP A 187 -17.04 -9.17 1.08
N VAL A 188 -15.87 -8.60 1.38
CA VAL A 188 -15.71 -7.18 1.74
C VAL A 188 -15.39 -6.34 0.51
N PHE A 189 -14.47 -6.82 -0.35
CA PHE A 189 -13.97 -6.05 -1.49
C PHE A 189 -14.52 -6.54 -2.82
N GLU A 190 -15.15 -5.64 -3.58
CA GLU A 190 -15.74 -5.94 -4.90
C GLU A 190 -14.70 -5.91 -6.04
N ALA A 191 -13.68 -5.06 -5.87
CA ALA A 191 -12.54 -4.97 -6.78
C ALA A 191 -11.34 -4.32 -6.08
N GLY A 192 -10.15 -4.49 -6.68
CA GLY A 192 -8.97 -3.76 -6.24
C GLY A 192 -7.96 -3.46 -7.34
N SER A 193 -7.02 -2.57 -7.04
CA SER A 193 -5.94 -2.17 -7.93
C SER A 193 -4.57 -2.37 -7.28
N VAL A 194 -3.75 -3.24 -7.86
CA VAL A 194 -2.41 -3.57 -7.37
C VAL A 194 -1.38 -2.77 -8.15
N LEU A 195 -0.65 -1.86 -7.51
CA LEU A 195 0.36 -1.01 -8.15
C LEU A 195 1.77 -1.47 -7.76
N SER A 196 2.59 -1.88 -8.74
CA SER A 196 3.95 -2.41 -8.54
C SER A 196 4.03 -3.44 -7.40
N GLY A 197 2.99 -4.29 -7.29
CA GLY A 197 2.81 -5.25 -6.19
C GLY A 197 3.18 -6.68 -6.58
N LEU A 198 2.73 -7.64 -5.76
CA LEU A 198 3.07 -9.06 -5.89
C LEU A 198 1.81 -9.96 -5.85
N PRO A 199 1.88 -11.19 -6.41
CA PRO A 199 0.82 -12.19 -6.24
C PRO A 199 0.59 -12.53 -4.77
N TYR A 200 -0.66 -12.80 -4.41
CA TYR A 200 -1.02 -13.32 -3.11
C TYR A 200 -0.31 -14.65 -2.84
N HIS A 201 0.24 -14.80 -1.62
CA HIS A 201 1.03 -15.95 -1.22
C HIS A 201 2.24 -16.27 -2.13
N CYS A 202 2.81 -15.26 -2.79
CA CYS A 202 4.09 -15.46 -3.47
C CYS A 202 5.18 -15.90 -2.48
N ALA A 203 5.19 -15.29 -1.29
CA ALA A 203 6.14 -15.58 -0.22
C ALA A 203 5.47 -15.94 1.10
N THR A 204 6.19 -16.68 1.94
CA THR A 204 5.79 -17.04 3.32
C THR A 204 6.89 -16.76 4.35
N SER A 205 7.93 -16.01 3.97
CA SER A 205 8.98 -15.53 4.85
C SER A 205 9.68 -14.30 4.26
N GLN A 206 10.45 -13.59 5.07
CA GLN A 206 11.21 -12.40 4.62
C GLN A 206 12.22 -12.73 3.52
N THR A 207 12.98 -13.82 3.66
CA THR A 207 13.95 -14.25 2.64
C THR A 207 13.25 -14.56 1.32
N ASP A 208 12.10 -15.21 1.42
CA ASP A 208 11.31 -15.60 0.27
C ASP A 208 10.62 -14.40 -0.41
N ALA A 209 10.30 -13.37 0.37
CA ALA A 209 9.78 -12.10 -0.13
C ALA A 209 10.76 -11.45 -1.11
N TYR A 210 12.07 -11.47 -0.82
CA TYR A 210 13.07 -10.94 -1.75
C TYR A 210 13.08 -11.69 -3.07
N SER A 211 13.00 -13.03 -3.05
CA SER A 211 12.91 -13.85 -4.27
C SER A 211 11.64 -13.54 -5.09
N CYS A 212 10.52 -13.28 -4.42
CA CYS A 212 9.28 -12.86 -5.07
C CYS A 212 9.34 -11.46 -5.69
N MET A 213 10.06 -10.53 -5.06
CA MET A 213 10.25 -9.20 -5.60
C MET A 213 11.17 -9.24 -6.81
N ASN A 214 12.32 -9.91 -6.69
CA ASN A 214 13.37 -9.95 -7.70
C ASN A 214 14.24 -11.21 -7.51
N PRO A 215 14.33 -12.12 -8.49
CA PRO A 215 13.89 -12.00 -9.88
C PRO A 215 12.38 -12.17 -10.12
N GLY A 216 11.63 -12.56 -9.10
CA GLY A 216 10.23 -12.96 -9.22
C GLY A 216 10.07 -14.48 -9.23
N LYS A 217 8.86 -14.95 -8.96
CA LYS A 217 8.51 -16.38 -8.99
C LYS A 217 7.40 -16.64 -9.97
N THR A 218 7.56 -17.69 -10.77
CA THR A 218 6.55 -18.15 -11.71
C THR A 218 5.83 -19.38 -11.17
N LYS A 219 4.51 -19.46 -11.36
CA LYS A 219 3.74 -20.70 -11.18
C LYS A 219 2.76 -20.88 -12.35
N THR A 220 2.16 -22.06 -12.43
CA THR A 220 1.03 -22.28 -13.34
C THR A 220 -0.18 -21.45 -12.89
N SER A 221 -1.06 -21.10 -13.82
CA SER A 221 -2.31 -20.38 -13.50
C SER A 221 -3.12 -21.12 -12.44
N GLN A 222 -3.22 -22.45 -12.55
CA GLN A 222 -3.89 -23.29 -11.56
C GLN A 222 -3.26 -23.19 -10.16
N ALA A 223 -1.93 -23.34 -10.04
CA ALA A 223 -1.26 -23.27 -8.74
C ALA A 223 -1.39 -21.89 -8.09
N TRP A 224 -1.42 -20.81 -8.89
CA TRP A 224 -1.70 -19.48 -8.36
C TRP A 224 -3.15 -19.31 -7.93
N GLY A 225 -4.10 -19.73 -8.76
CA GLY A 225 -5.53 -19.61 -8.46
C GLY A 225 -5.96 -20.47 -7.28
N ASP A 226 -5.34 -21.64 -7.07
CA ASP A 226 -5.59 -22.52 -5.92
C ASP A 226 -5.25 -21.81 -4.60
N LEU A 227 -4.19 -20.98 -4.57
CA LEU A 227 -3.86 -20.19 -3.39
C LEU A 227 -4.96 -19.18 -3.04
N VAL A 228 -5.57 -18.52 -4.03
CA VAL A 228 -6.69 -17.59 -3.81
C VAL A 228 -7.94 -18.35 -3.34
N ARG A 229 -8.28 -19.46 -4.01
CA ARG A 229 -9.44 -20.30 -3.63
C ARG A 229 -9.31 -20.91 -2.23
N ALA A 230 -8.09 -21.20 -1.79
CA ALA A 230 -7.83 -21.72 -0.45
C ALA A 230 -7.97 -20.67 0.65
N ALA A 231 -7.85 -19.37 0.33
CA ALA A 231 -7.84 -18.29 1.31
C ALA A 231 -9.22 -17.96 1.88
N ALA A 232 -10.26 -18.03 1.05
CA ALA A 232 -11.64 -17.79 1.44
C ALA A 232 -12.62 -18.41 0.42
N SER A 233 -13.81 -18.75 0.90
CA SER A 233 -14.93 -19.11 0.03
C SER A 233 -15.51 -17.86 -0.65
N GLY A 234 -15.99 -18.01 -1.89
CA GLY A 234 -16.65 -16.93 -2.62
C GLY A 234 -16.01 -16.68 -3.99
N ASN A 235 -16.59 -15.76 -4.74
CA ASN A 235 -16.05 -15.38 -6.04
C ASN A 235 -14.86 -14.44 -5.84
N ALA A 236 -13.75 -14.72 -6.52
CA ALA A 236 -12.60 -13.82 -6.51
C ALA A 236 -12.99 -12.42 -7.07
N PRO A 237 -12.66 -11.33 -6.34
CA PRO A 237 -12.97 -9.96 -6.76
C PRO A 237 -12.28 -9.57 -8.06
N ARG A 238 -12.76 -8.52 -8.74
CA ARG A 238 -12.12 -7.99 -9.95
C ARG A 238 -10.77 -7.35 -9.59
N VAL A 239 -9.76 -7.46 -10.46
CA VAL A 239 -8.43 -6.89 -10.19
C VAL A 239 -7.89 -6.08 -11.36
N GLN A 240 -7.35 -4.89 -11.07
CA GLN A 240 -6.54 -4.10 -11.98
C GLN A 240 -5.09 -4.14 -11.48
N VAL A 241 -4.11 -4.18 -12.38
CA VAL A 241 -2.69 -4.29 -12.02
C VAL A 241 -1.87 -3.28 -12.81
N TRP A 242 -1.22 -2.35 -12.12
CA TRP A 242 -0.32 -1.37 -12.72
C TRP A 242 1.13 -1.75 -12.46
N HIS A 243 1.98 -1.69 -13.47
CA HIS A 243 3.40 -1.98 -13.31
C HIS A 243 4.22 -1.21 -14.33
N GLY A 244 5.37 -0.68 -13.91
CA GLY A 244 6.35 -0.09 -14.83
C GLY A 244 7.25 -1.14 -15.45
N ASP A 245 7.56 -1.06 -16.74
CA ASP A 245 8.45 -2.04 -17.40
C ASP A 245 9.94 -1.88 -17.01
N ALA A 246 10.29 -0.78 -16.34
CA ALA A 246 11.64 -0.49 -15.82
C ALA A 246 11.73 -0.67 -14.29
N ASP A 247 10.75 -1.31 -13.65
CA ASP A 247 10.77 -1.58 -12.21
C ASP A 247 11.86 -2.59 -11.83
N TYR A 248 12.86 -2.13 -11.08
CA TYR A 248 13.99 -2.93 -10.61
C TYR A 248 13.84 -3.40 -9.15
N THR A 249 12.81 -2.93 -8.44
CA THR A 249 12.51 -3.31 -7.06
C THR A 249 11.59 -4.51 -7.02
N VAL A 250 10.44 -4.41 -7.69
CA VAL A 250 9.51 -5.52 -7.90
C VAL A 250 9.43 -5.77 -9.39
N ARG A 251 9.99 -6.88 -9.87
CA ARG A 251 10.17 -7.10 -11.31
C ARG A 251 8.84 -7.09 -12.06
N PRO A 252 8.79 -6.53 -13.29
CA PRO A 252 7.54 -6.36 -14.04
C PRO A 252 6.80 -7.68 -14.34
N MET A 253 7.52 -8.81 -14.32
CA MET A 253 6.92 -10.13 -14.48
C MET A 253 5.82 -10.42 -13.44
N ASN A 254 5.88 -9.81 -12.25
CA ASN A 254 4.88 -9.97 -11.20
C ASN A 254 3.48 -9.51 -11.64
N GLN A 255 3.37 -8.54 -12.55
CA GLN A 255 2.09 -8.15 -13.15
C GLN A 255 1.41 -9.33 -13.85
N GLY A 256 2.19 -10.08 -14.64
CA GLY A 256 1.70 -11.27 -15.34
C GLY A 256 1.27 -12.37 -14.37
N GLU A 257 1.99 -12.55 -13.27
CA GLU A 257 1.66 -13.56 -12.25
C GLU A 257 0.39 -13.19 -11.46
N ILE A 258 0.19 -11.91 -11.12
CA ILE A 258 -1.06 -11.44 -10.50
C ILE A 258 -2.23 -11.65 -11.47
N ALA A 259 -2.06 -11.31 -12.75
CA ALA A 259 -3.09 -11.50 -13.76
C ALA A 259 -3.44 -12.99 -13.92
N LYS A 260 -2.44 -13.89 -14.01
CA LYS A 260 -2.65 -15.35 -14.03
C LYS A 260 -3.41 -15.83 -12.80
N GLN A 261 -3.00 -15.37 -11.62
CA GLN A 261 -3.57 -15.77 -10.34
C GLN A 261 -5.06 -15.49 -10.27
N PHE A 262 -5.45 -14.23 -10.48
CA PHE A 262 -6.84 -13.82 -10.36
C PHE A 262 -7.68 -14.26 -11.56
N ALA A 263 -7.12 -14.32 -12.77
CA ALA A 263 -7.85 -14.87 -13.92
C ALA A 263 -8.22 -16.34 -13.69
N ASN A 264 -7.30 -17.16 -13.15
CA ASN A 264 -7.62 -18.56 -12.83
C ASN A 264 -8.58 -18.67 -11.64
N ALA A 265 -8.40 -17.84 -10.59
CA ALA A 265 -9.32 -17.81 -9.46
C ALA A 265 -10.76 -17.46 -9.87
N GLN A 266 -10.92 -16.65 -10.92
CA GLN A 266 -12.20 -16.26 -11.50
C GLN A 266 -12.69 -17.20 -12.62
N GLY A 267 -11.92 -18.22 -13.01
CA GLY A 267 -12.27 -19.17 -14.07
C GLY A 267 -12.20 -18.61 -15.50
N ILE A 268 -11.36 -17.60 -15.74
CA ILE A 268 -11.21 -16.92 -17.04
C ILE A 268 -9.78 -16.94 -17.59
N ASP A 269 -8.89 -17.78 -17.07
CA ASP A 269 -7.49 -17.85 -17.50
C ASP A 269 -7.27 -18.41 -18.92
N GLY A 270 -8.31 -18.98 -19.53
CA GLY A 270 -8.36 -19.30 -20.97
C GLY A 270 -8.77 -18.14 -21.87
N VAL A 271 -9.21 -17.01 -21.31
CA VAL A 271 -9.66 -15.85 -22.09
C VAL A 271 -8.47 -15.10 -22.67
N THR A 272 -8.52 -14.84 -23.98
CA THR A 272 -7.56 -13.94 -24.63
C THR A 272 -7.95 -12.49 -24.34
N PRO A 273 -7.05 -11.67 -23.75
CA PRO A 273 -7.38 -10.29 -23.43
C PRO A 273 -7.43 -9.42 -24.68
N THR A 274 -8.28 -8.39 -24.67
CA THR A 274 -8.13 -7.27 -25.60
C THR A 274 -6.93 -6.43 -25.18
N THR A 275 -6.13 -5.98 -26.14
CA THR A 275 -4.94 -5.15 -25.89
C THR A 275 -5.08 -3.80 -26.57
N GLU A 276 -4.76 -2.72 -25.86
CA GLU A 276 -4.76 -1.36 -26.40
C GLU A 276 -3.64 -0.51 -25.79
N THR A 277 -3.37 0.64 -26.43
CA THR A 277 -2.42 1.62 -25.94
C THR A 277 -3.17 2.78 -25.27
N VAL A 278 -2.82 3.09 -24.02
CA VAL A 278 -3.38 4.20 -23.24
C VAL A 278 -2.22 5.11 -22.83
N GLY A 279 -2.05 6.23 -23.53
CA GLY A 279 -0.87 7.08 -23.37
C GLY A 279 0.41 6.28 -23.59
N ARG A 280 1.27 6.21 -22.57
CA ARG A 280 2.51 5.41 -22.59
C ARG A 280 2.36 3.99 -22.03
N ALA A 281 1.14 3.57 -21.70
CA ALA A 281 0.87 2.24 -21.16
C ALA A 281 0.29 1.29 -22.21
N THR A 282 0.66 0.01 -22.09
CA THR A 282 -0.07 -1.09 -22.73
C THR A 282 -1.13 -1.59 -21.76
N ARG A 283 -2.40 -1.49 -22.13
CA ARG A 283 -3.53 -2.00 -21.35
C ARG A 283 -3.99 -3.34 -21.90
N LYS A 284 -4.19 -4.33 -21.04
CA LYS A 284 -4.86 -5.60 -21.37
C LYS A 284 -6.10 -5.78 -20.50
N VAL A 285 -7.19 -6.27 -21.09
CA VAL A 285 -8.47 -6.47 -20.41
C VAL A 285 -8.99 -7.89 -20.67
N TYR A 286 -9.16 -8.65 -19.60
CA TYR A 286 -9.76 -9.98 -19.60
C TYR A 286 -11.22 -9.85 -19.16
N LYS A 287 -12.14 -10.21 -20.05
CA LYS A 287 -13.58 -10.10 -19.81
C LYS A 287 -14.17 -11.48 -19.57
N ASP A 288 -15.18 -11.57 -18.70
CA ASP A 288 -15.98 -12.79 -18.61
C ASP A 288 -16.96 -12.92 -19.80
N ALA A 289 -17.74 -14.00 -19.83
CA ALA A 289 -18.71 -14.26 -20.89
C ALA A 289 -19.81 -13.19 -21.00
N SER A 290 -20.05 -12.39 -19.95
CA SER A 290 -21.00 -11.25 -19.99
C SER A 290 -20.38 -9.97 -20.57
N GLY A 291 -19.08 -9.99 -20.89
CA GLY A 291 -18.34 -8.81 -21.33
C GLY A 291 -17.85 -7.92 -20.19
N THR A 292 -18.03 -8.32 -18.94
CA THR A 292 -17.59 -7.55 -17.77
C THR A 292 -16.07 -7.68 -17.61
N PRO A 293 -15.29 -6.58 -17.53
CA PRO A 293 -13.87 -6.64 -17.21
C PRO A 293 -13.64 -7.25 -15.82
N ARG A 294 -12.82 -8.30 -15.74
CA ARG A 294 -12.52 -9.01 -14.48
C ARG A 294 -11.06 -8.90 -14.06
N VAL A 295 -10.15 -8.91 -15.02
CA VAL A 295 -8.73 -8.62 -14.82
C VAL A 295 -8.30 -7.55 -15.82
N GLU A 296 -7.59 -6.54 -15.35
CA GLU A 296 -6.96 -5.52 -16.18
C GLU A 296 -5.49 -5.36 -15.82
N THR A 297 -4.63 -5.14 -16.82
CA THR A 297 -3.22 -4.82 -16.57
C THR A 297 -2.82 -3.57 -17.34
N PHE A 298 -2.04 -2.70 -16.71
CA PHE A 298 -1.40 -1.54 -17.34
C PHE A 298 0.12 -1.65 -17.19
N THR A 299 0.83 -1.95 -18.27
CA THR A 299 2.29 -1.90 -18.31
C THR A 299 2.73 -0.52 -18.77
N VAL A 300 3.30 0.30 -17.87
CA VAL A 300 3.68 1.69 -18.16
C VAL A 300 5.12 1.73 -18.66
N SER A 301 5.32 2.10 -19.93
CA SER A 301 6.64 2.06 -20.53
C SER A 301 7.58 3.08 -19.90
N GLY A 302 8.82 2.70 -19.59
CA GLY A 302 9.87 3.50 -18.94
C GLY A 302 9.60 3.89 -17.49
N MET A 303 8.52 3.41 -16.87
CA MET A 303 8.22 3.69 -15.46
C MET A 303 9.00 2.71 -14.57
N GLY A 304 9.61 3.23 -13.50
CA GLY A 304 10.25 2.43 -12.45
C GLY A 304 9.23 1.93 -11.40
N HIS A 305 9.70 1.72 -10.18
CA HIS A 305 8.86 1.32 -9.05
C HIS A 305 8.02 2.51 -8.55
N GLY A 306 6.68 2.45 -8.67
CA GLY A 306 5.85 3.55 -8.19
C GLY A 306 4.40 3.56 -8.64
N THR A 307 3.65 4.54 -8.14
CA THR A 307 2.27 4.85 -8.50
C THR A 307 2.26 5.91 -9.61
N PRO A 308 1.71 5.61 -10.81
CA PRO A 308 1.62 6.59 -11.88
C PRO A 308 0.55 7.63 -11.59
N VAL A 309 0.91 8.90 -11.72
CA VAL A 309 0.03 10.07 -11.61
C VAL A 309 0.15 11.00 -12.82
N ASP A 310 -0.77 11.97 -12.90
CA ASP A 310 -0.80 13.02 -13.92
C ASP A 310 -1.13 14.38 -13.25
N PRO A 311 -0.16 15.04 -12.62
CA PRO A 311 -0.40 16.30 -11.93
C PRO A 311 -0.90 17.40 -12.87
N LYS A 312 -0.47 17.41 -14.13
CA LYS A 312 -0.92 18.37 -15.14
C LYS A 312 -2.39 18.16 -15.52
N GLY A 313 -2.86 16.91 -15.52
CA GLY A 313 -4.26 16.54 -15.66
C GLY A 313 -5.09 16.63 -14.37
N GLY A 314 -4.53 17.18 -13.29
CA GLY A 314 -5.22 17.34 -12.00
C GLY A 314 -5.31 16.06 -11.16
N CYS A 315 -4.47 15.05 -11.45
CA CYS A 315 -4.44 13.80 -10.72
C CYS A 315 -3.12 13.61 -9.97
N GLY A 316 -3.21 13.68 -8.64
CA GLY A 316 -2.09 13.42 -7.75
C GLY A 316 -1.00 14.49 -7.82
N THR A 317 0.06 14.27 -7.05
CA THR A 317 1.23 15.15 -6.94
C THR A 317 2.47 14.26 -6.94
N ALA A 318 3.40 14.54 -7.85
CA ALA A 318 4.63 13.76 -7.95
C ALA A 318 5.45 13.84 -6.66
N GLY A 319 6.06 12.72 -6.28
CA GLY A 319 6.81 12.58 -5.04
C GLY A 319 7.57 11.25 -5.00
N ALA A 320 8.09 10.90 -3.82
CA ALA A 320 8.77 9.62 -3.63
C ALA A 320 7.83 8.46 -3.98
N TYR A 321 8.18 7.70 -5.03
CA TYR A 321 7.41 6.60 -5.60
C TYR A 321 5.99 6.97 -6.10
N ILE A 322 5.70 8.25 -6.29
CA ILE A 322 4.50 8.76 -6.96
C ILE A 322 5.00 9.49 -8.21
N LEU A 323 4.87 8.85 -9.36
CA LEU A 323 5.63 9.15 -10.56
C LEU A 323 4.74 9.89 -11.56
N ASP A 324 5.16 11.08 -11.99
CA ASP A 324 4.52 11.76 -13.11
C ASP A 324 4.79 10.99 -14.40
N THR A 325 3.75 10.37 -14.91
CA THR A 325 3.80 9.56 -16.14
C THR A 325 2.84 10.09 -17.20
N GLY A 326 2.08 11.14 -16.89
CA GLY A 326 0.92 11.56 -17.68
C GLY A 326 -0.24 10.55 -17.66
N LEU A 327 -0.28 9.64 -16.67
CA LEU A 327 -1.35 8.66 -16.48
C LEU A 327 -1.85 8.69 -15.04
N CYS A 328 -3.15 8.86 -14.86
CA CYS A 328 -3.78 8.88 -13.55
C CYS A 328 -4.27 7.49 -13.12
N SER A 329 -3.41 6.68 -12.49
CA SER A 329 -3.79 5.32 -12.04
C SER A 329 -5.03 5.32 -11.13
N SER A 330 -5.12 6.26 -10.18
CA SER A 330 -6.26 6.38 -9.27
C SER A 330 -7.59 6.60 -9.99
N LYS A 331 -7.61 7.40 -11.06
CA LYS A 331 -8.82 7.61 -11.86
C LYS A 331 -9.21 6.35 -12.62
N TYR A 332 -8.27 5.69 -13.26
CA TYR A 332 -8.54 4.43 -13.98
C TYR A 332 -8.98 3.30 -13.03
N ALA A 333 -8.45 3.28 -11.80
CA ALA A 333 -8.89 2.36 -10.77
C ALA A 333 -10.32 2.69 -10.30
N ALA A 334 -10.64 3.95 -10.02
CA ALA A 334 -12.01 4.37 -9.69
C ALA A 334 -13.01 4.03 -10.82
N ASP A 335 -12.66 4.28 -12.08
CA ASP A 335 -13.47 3.92 -13.24
C ASP A 335 -13.68 2.39 -13.31
N PHE A 336 -12.62 1.59 -13.05
CA PHE A 336 -12.71 0.13 -12.99
C PHE A 336 -13.59 -0.37 -11.85
N PHE A 337 -13.55 0.31 -10.70
CA PHE A 337 -14.39 0.01 -9.53
C PHE A 337 -15.87 0.33 -9.78
N GLY A 338 -16.15 1.24 -10.71
CA GLY A 338 -17.50 1.73 -11.03
C GLY A 338 -17.92 2.89 -10.14
N ILE A 339 -16.96 3.74 -9.76
CA ILE A 339 -17.14 4.93 -8.89
C ILE A 339 -17.09 6.22 -9.73
#